data_AF-A0A268P4C2-F1
#
_entry.id   AF-A0A268P4C2-F1
#
_cell.length_a   1.000
_cell.length_b   1.000
_cell.length_c   1.000
_cell.angle_alpha   90.00
_cell.angle_beta   90.00
_cell.angle_gamma   90.00
#
_symmetry.space_group_name_H-M   'P 1'
#
loop_
_entity.id
_entity.type
_entity.pdbx_description
1 polymer ?
#
loop_
_entity_poly.entity_id
_entity_poly.type
_entity_poly.pdbx_seq_one_letter_code
_entity_poly.pdbx_strand_id
1 'polypeptide(L)'
;MLDIERVREQQRPLPISKIRAQQSHTSFQGVFEEIAGHKSEKTVYAILETLEKDGERLAKHRTAAELHAFKRSVRQCVSHLLESLKVETASSAASGQVRQYKLVKEIDKGLVELTNAVFDQSKSELDLLNKIGELQGLIIQLYL
;
A
#
# COMPACT_ATOMS: atom_id res chain seq x y z
N MET A 1 -34.38 -57.27 54.44
CA MET A 1 -34.39 -58.24 53.33
C MET A 1 -35.26 -57.65 52.23
N LEU A 2 -34.64 -57.10 51.18
CA LEU A 2 -35.27 -56.75 49.91
C LEU A 2 -34.16 -56.50 48.89
N ASP A 3 -34.13 -57.36 47.88
CA ASP A 3 -33.11 -57.50 46.84
C ASP A 3 -33.14 -56.34 45.84
N ILE A 4 -32.00 -55.67 45.66
CA ILE A 4 -31.80 -54.60 44.67
C ILE A 4 -30.83 -55.11 43.60
N GLU A 5 -31.27 -56.08 42.80
CA GLU A 5 -30.45 -56.64 41.72
C GLU A 5 -31.22 -56.84 40.41
N ARG A 6 -32.10 -55.89 40.09
CA ARG A 6 -32.58 -55.70 38.73
C ARG A 6 -32.57 -54.22 38.40
N VAL A 7 -32.28 -53.91 37.13
CA VAL A 7 -32.05 -52.58 36.53
C VAL A 7 -30.58 -52.13 36.54
N ARG A 8 -29.69 -53.02 36.05
CA ARG A 8 -28.38 -52.65 35.49
C ARG A 8 -28.20 -53.26 34.11
N GLU A 9 -29.18 -53.06 33.22
CA GLU A 9 -28.99 -53.34 31.81
C GLU A 9 -30.05 -52.59 31.03
N GLN A 10 -29.65 -51.47 30.42
CA GLN A 10 -30.21 -50.85 29.21
C GLN A 10 -29.94 -49.34 29.20
N GLN A 11 -28.69 -48.93 29.02
CA GLN A 11 -28.36 -47.70 28.29
C GLN A 11 -26.99 -47.89 27.62
N ARG A 12 -26.98 -48.49 26.41
CA ARG A 12 -25.83 -48.38 25.51
C ARG A 12 -25.88 -46.99 24.88
N PRO A 13 -24.87 -46.12 25.07
CA PRO A 13 -24.81 -44.88 24.30
C PRO A 13 -24.52 -45.21 22.83
N LEU A 14 -25.31 -44.63 21.93
CA LEU A 14 -25.07 -44.69 20.49
C LEU A 14 -23.72 -44.04 20.14
N PRO A 15 -22.97 -44.57 19.16
CA PRO A 15 -21.71 -43.95 18.75
C PRO A 15 -22.03 -42.61 18.08
N ILE A 16 -21.63 -41.52 18.72
CA ILE A 16 -21.64 -40.19 18.10
C ILE A 16 -20.57 -40.24 17.01
N SER A 17 -20.99 -40.38 15.76
CA SER A 17 -20.11 -40.15 14.62
C SER A 17 -19.61 -38.72 14.72
N LYS A 18 -18.31 -38.56 14.98
CA LYS A 18 -17.63 -37.28 14.86
C LYS A 18 -17.67 -36.89 13.39
N ILE A 19 -18.73 -36.18 12.99
CA ILE A 19 -18.72 -35.40 11.77
C ILE A 19 -17.61 -34.37 12.00
N ARG A 20 -16.46 -34.65 11.40
CA ARG A 20 -15.32 -33.74 11.32
C ARG A 20 -15.81 -32.55 10.49
N ALA A 21 -16.36 -31.56 11.17
CA ALA A 21 -16.53 -30.24 10.60
C ALA A 21 -15.12 -29.73 10.29
N GLN A 22 -14.68 -29.93 9.04
CA GLN A 22 -13.61 -29.11 8.47
C GLN A 22 -14.18 -27.70 8.34
N GLN A 23 -14.22 -26.99 9.46
CA GLN A 23 -14.28 -25.54 9.45
C GLN A 23 -12.88 -25.09 9.07
N SER A 24 -12.66 -24.90 7.77
CA SER A 24 -11.59 -24.04 7.29
C SER A 24 -11.89 -22.63 7.81
N HIS A 25 -11.46 -22.34 9.03
CA HIS A 25 -11.35 -20.97 9.51
C HIS A 25 -10.24 -20.31 8.70
N THR A 26 -10.57 -19.79 7.51
CA THR A 26 -9.88 -18.58 7.04
C THR A 26 -10.13 -17.55 8.14
N SER A 27 -9.09 -17.19 8.88
CA SER A 27 -9.27 -16.26 9.99
C SER A 27 -9.81 -14.95 9.43
N PHE A 28 -10.77 -14.34 10.12
CA PHE A 28 -11.29 -13.02 9.75
C PHE A 28 -10.14 -12.00 9.60
N GLN A 29 -9.09 -12.15 10.41
CA GLN A 29 -7.84 -11.43 10.28
C GLN A 29 -7.17 -11.63 8.91
N GLY A 30 -7.07 -12.86 8.41
CA GLY A 30 -6.46 -13.15 7.11
C GLY A 30 -7.26 -12.58 5.94
N VAL A 31 -8.60 -12.65 5.99
CA VAL A 31 -9.47 -12.01 4.99
C VAL A 31 -9.38 -10.48 5.09
N PHE A 32 -9.26 -9.92 6.29
CA PHE A 32 -9.08 -8.49 6.51
C PHE A 32 -7.71 -8.01 6.00
N GLU A 33 -6.64 -8.75 6.23
CA GLU A 33 -5.30 -8.49 5.68
C GLU A 33 -5.28 -8.58 4.15
N GLU A 34 -5.96 -9.58 3.56
CA GLU A 34 -6.08 -9.73 2.11
C GLU A 34 -6.87 -8.57 1.47
N ILE A 35 -7.99 -8.17 2.08
CA ILE A 35 -8.77 -6.99 1.65
C ILE A 35 -7.96 -5.70 1.84
N ALA A 36 -7.18 -5.58 2.92
CA ALA A 36 -6.32 -4.42 3.16
C ALA A 36 -5.19 -4.32 2.14
N GLY A 37 -4.54 -5.44 1.80
CA GLY A 37 -3.51 -5.52 0.76
C GLY A 37 -4.02 -5.12 -0.63
N HIS A 38 -5.17 -5.68 -1.05
CA HIS A 38 -5.78 -5.31 -2.33
C HIS A 38 -6.30 -3.87 -2.37
N LYS A 39 -6.71 -3.30 -1.23
CA LYS A 39 -7.13 -1.89 -1.14
C LYS A 39 -5.92 -0.95 -1.20
N SER A 40 -4.80 -1.32 -0.58
CA SER A 40 -3.53 -0.60 -0.65
C SER A 40 -3.07 -0.45 -2.10
N GLU A 41 -3.01 -1.55 -2.85
CA GLU A 41 -2.57 -1.58 -4.25
C GLU A 41 -3.46 -0.71 -5.16
N LYS A 42 -4.79 -0.83 -5.05
CA LYS A 42 -5.74 0.02 -5.80
C LYS A 42 -5.62 1.51 -5.46
N THR A 43 -5.21 1.83 -4.24
CA THR A 43 -5.03 3.22 -3.79
C THR A 43 -3.77 3.82 -4.41
N VAL A 44 -2.68 3.05 -4.50
CA VAL A 44 -1.43 3.51 -5.12
C VAL A 44 -1.61 3.82 -6.60
N TYR A 45 -2.27 2.94 -7.36
CA TYR A 45 -2.56 3.19 -8.79
C TYR A 45 -3.40 4.46 -9.01
N ALA A 46 -4.43 4.70 -8.20
CA ALA A 46 -5.26 5.90 -8.30
C ALA A 46 -4.47 7.18 -7.99
N ILE A 47 -3.52 7.11 -7.04
CA ILE A 47 -2.64 8.23 -6.71
C ILE A 47 -1.64 8.48 -7.85
N LEU A 48 -1.11 7.44 -8.49
CA LEU A 48 -0.22 7.58 -9.66
C LEU A 48 -0.94 8.22 -10.85
N GLU A 49 -2.19 7.82 -11.13
CA GLU A 49 -3.02 8.44 -12.18
C GLU A 49 -3.27 9.93 -11.89
N THR A 50 -3.48 10.28 -10.62
CA THR A 50 -3.63 11.68 -10.20
C THR A 50 -2.34 12.47 -10.41
N LEU A 51 -1.19 11.87 -10.08
CA LEU A 51 0.13 12.47 -10.32
C LEU A 51 0.42 12.70 -11.79
N GLU A 52 0.02 11.76 -12.65
CA GLU A 52 0.14 11.90 -14.11
C GLU A 52 -0.66 13.10 -14.62
N LYS A 53 -1.94 13.19 -14.25
CA LYS A 53 -2.82 14.31 -14.62
C LYS A 53 -2.29 15.66 -14.13
N ASP A 54 -1.85 15.73 -12.87
CA ASP A 54 -1.27 16.96 -12.31
C ASP A 54 0.06 17.32 -12.99
N GLY A 55 0.85 16.31 -13.37
CA GLY A 55 2.10 16.45 -14.09
C GLY A 55 1.91 17.01 -15.50
N GLU A 56 0.97 16.46 -16.27
CA GLU A 56 0.61 16.97 -17.60
C GLU A 56 0.17 18.43 -17.54
N ARG A 57 -0.67 18.78 -16.56
CA ARG A 57 -1.10 20.16 -16.35
C ARG A 57 0.07 21.08 -16.04
N LEU A 58 0.98 20.66 -15.16
CA LEU A 58 2.18 21.42 -14.84
C LEU A 58 3.09 21.63 -16.06
N ALA A 59 3.33 20.59 -16.85
CA ALA A 59 4.18 20.66 -18.03
C ALA A 59 3.63 21.64 -19.07
N LYS A 60 2.31 21.65 -19.26
CA LYS A 60 1.59 22.47 -20.22
C LYS A 60 1.52 23.95 -19.83
N HIS A 61 1.17 24.23 -18.59
CA HIS A 61 0.79 25.58 -18.15
C HIS A 61 1.89 26.29 -17.33
N ARG A 62 2.79 25.53 -16.69
CA ARG A 62 3.99 26.02 -16.00
C ARG A 62 3.73 27.11 -14.97
N THR A 63 2.61 27.04 -14.27
CA THR A 63 2.29 28.03 -13.22
C THR A 63 2.78 27.59 -11.85
N ALA A 64 3.04 28.55 -10.97
CA ALA A 64 3.36 28.27 -9.57
C ALA A 64 2.23 27.50 -8.86
N ALA A 65 0.98 27.73 -9.25
CA ALA A 65 -0.19 27.05 -8.71
C ALA A 65 -0.17 25.55 -9.05
N GLU A 66 0.13 25.19 -10.30
CA GLU A 66 0.25 23.79 -10.72
C GLU A 66 1.46 23.10 -10.12
N LEU A 67 2.58 23.81 -10.01
CA LEU A 67 3.77 23.27 -9.36
C LEU A 67 3.47 22.96 -7.89
N HIS A 68 2.75 23.86 -7.22
CA HIS A 68 2.32 23.64 -5.84
C HIS A 68 1.36 22.44 -5.73
N ALA A 69 0.39 22.33 -6.64
CA ALA A 69 -0.54 21.19 -6.69
C ALA A 69 0.20 19.86 -6.88
N PHE A 70 1.06 19.77 -7.90
CA PHE A 70 1.86 18.57 -8.16
C PHE A 70 2.75 18.18 -6.97
N LYS A 71 3.49 19.15 -6.38
CA LYS A 71 4.31 18.91 -5.18
C LYS A 71 3.50 18.47 -3.96
N ARG A 72 2.23 18.85 -3.87
CA ARG A 72 1.32 18.40 -2.81
C ARG A 72 0.91 16.95 -3.05
N SER A 73 0.51 16.60 -4.27
CA SER A 73 0.14 15.24 -4.66
C SER A 73 1.31 14.27 -4.43
N VAL A 74 2.55 14.65 -4.80
CA VAL A 74 3.74 13.82 -4.55
C VAL A 74 3.95 13.57 -3.06
N ARG A 75 3.84 14.61 -2.22
CA ARG A 75 4.00 14.48 -0.77
C ARG A 75 2.94 13.59 -0.13
N GLN A 76 1.69 13.72 -0.57
CA GLN A 76 0.61 12.85 -0.09
C GLN A 76 0.86 11.39 -0.46
N CYS A 77 1.31 11.14 -1.70
CA CYS A 77 1.66 9.81 -2.17
C CYS A 77 2.80 9.20 -1.34
N VAL A 78 3.93 9.89 -1.22
CA VAL A 78 5.10 9.39 -0.48
C VAL A 78 4.76 9.13 0.98
N SER A 79 4.02 10.01 1.64
CA SER A 79 3.58 9.79 3.03
C SER A 79 2.70 8.55 3.17
N HIS A 80 1.75 8.35 2.24
CA HIS A 80 0.88 7.19 2.25
C HIS A 80 1.67 5.88 2.06
N LEU A 81 2.63 5.86 1.12
CA LEU A 81 3.51 4.72 0.90
C LEU A 81 4.35 4.39 2.13
N LEU A 82 4.95 5.40 2.76
CA LEU A 82 5.75 5.20 3.98
C LEU A 82 4.91 4.70 5.16
N GLU A 83 3.64 5.09 5.26
CA GLU A 83 2.72 4.58 6.28
C GLU A 83 2.35 3.11 6.02
N SER A 84 2.01 2.75 4.77
CA SER A 84 1.68 1.37 4.39
C SER A 84 2.86 0.42 4.64
N LEU A 85 4.08 0.82 4.29
CA LEU A 85 5.29 0.00 4.47
C LEU A 85 5.65 -0.23 5.95
N LYS A 86 5.33 0.72 6.85
CA LYS A 86 5.53 0.55 8.30
C LYS A 86 4.62 -0.53 8.89
N VAL A 87 3.44 -0.74 8.30
CA VAL A 87 2.50 -1.78 8.73
C VAL A 87 3.01 -3.17 8.34
N GLU A 88 3.58 -3.33 7.14
CA GLU A 88 4.11 -4.61 6.66
C GLU A 88 5.44 -5.03 7.31
N THR A 89 6.29 -4.06 7.71
CA THR A 89 7.68 -4.33 8.11
C THR A 89 7.90 -4.55 9.61
N ALA A 90 6.86 -4.80 10.40
CA ALA A 90 6.96 -5.05 11.85
C ALA A 90 7.94 -6.18 12.24
N SER A 91 8.41 -7.00 11.29
CA SER A 91 9.30 -8.13 11.51
C SER A 91 10.67 -8.09 10.81
N SER A 92 11.02 -7.09 9.97
CA SER A 92 12.26 -7.20 9.16
C SER A 92 13.01 -5.89 8.82
N ALA A 93 14.25 -5.82 9.35
CA ALA A 93 15.48 -5.22 8.82
C ALA A 93 15.65 -3.68 8.67
N ALA A 94 16.57 -3.12 9.47
CA ALA A 94 17.10 -1.76 9.36
C ALA A 94 17.67 -1.39 7.97
N SER A 95 18.03 -2.37 7.14
CA SER A 95 18.54 -2.15 5.78
C SER A 95 17.46 -1.65 4.80
N GLY A 96 16.19 -2.03 4.98
CA GLY A 96 15.08 -1.55 4.17
C GLY A 96 14.79 -0.07 4.42
N GLN A 97 14.81 0.35 5.69
CA GLN A 97 14.62 1.74 6.08
C GLN A 97 15.68 2.68 5.50
N VAL A 98 16.94 2.23 5.43
CA VAL A 98 18.03 3.02 4.82
C VAL A 98 17.81 3.21 3.32
N ARG A 99 17.31 2.21 2.60
CA ARG A 99 16.99 2.32 1.17
C ARG A 99 15.83 3.26 0.93
N GLN A 100 14.74 3.12 1.68
CA GLN A 100 13.58 4.01 1.61
C GLN A 100 13.97 5.47 1.85
N TYR A 101 14.77 5.74 2.88
CA TYR A 101 15.24 7.09 3.18
C TYR A 101 16.09 7.70 2.04
N LYS A 102 16.94 6.90 1.40
CA LYS A 102 17.69 7.35 0.22
C LYS A 102 16.76 7.71 -0.94
N LEU A 103 15.76 6.88 -1.19
CA LEU A 103 14.81 7.10 -2.27
C LEU A 103 13.94 8.34 -2.05
N VAL A 104 13.48 8.56 -0.81
CA VAL A 104 12.77 9.80 -0.43
C VAL A 104 13.65 11.03 -0.67
N LYS A 105 14.95 10.96 -0.34
CA LYS A 105 15.89 12.06 -0.66
C LYS A 105 16.05 12.30 -2.16
N GLU A 106 16.05 11.25 -2.96
CA GLU A 106 16.12 11.38 -4.42
C GLU A 106 14.85 12.01 -4.99
N ILE A 107 13.67 11.65 -4.47
CA ILE A 107 12.39 12.29 -4.82
C ILE A 107 12.43 13.78 -4.46
N ASP A 108 12.84 14.13 -3.23
CA ASP A 108 12.95 15.53 -2.81
C ASP A 108 13.89 16.33 -3.72
N LYS A 109 15.04 15.74 -4.07
CA LYS A 109 15.98 16.35 -5.03
C LYS A 109 15.32 16.54 -6.40
N GLY A 110 14.63 15.53 -6.91
CA GLY A 110 13.90 15.60 -8.17
C GLY A 110 12.83 16.71 -8.17
N LEU A 111 12.14 16.94 -7.05
CA LEU A 111 11.17 18.05 -6.92
C LEU A 111 11.83 19.42 -6.97
N VAL A 112 13.05 19.57 -6.44
CA VAL A 112 13.84 20.80 -6.56
C VAL A 112 14.28 21.02 -8.01
N GLU A 113 14.79 19.97 -8.66
CA GLU A 113 15.19 20.02 -10.07
C GLU A 113 14.00 20.36 -10.98
N LEU A 114 12.84 19.75 -10.76
CA LEU A 114 11.60 20.07 -11.47
C LEU A 114 11.17 21.52 -11.23
N THR A 115 11.26 22.01 -9.99
CA THR A 115 10.95 23.41 -9.66
C THR A 115 11.78 24.36 -10.52
N ASN A 116 13.09 24.10 -10.66
CA ASN A 116 13.96 24.92 -11.50
C ASN A 116 13.60 24.78 -12.99
N ALA A 117 13.34 23.56 -13.46
CA ALA A 117 13.01 23.29 -14.86
C ALA A 117 11.71 23.97 -15.31
N VAL A 118 10.69 24.04 -14.43
CA VAL A 118 9.39 24.66 -14.75
C VAL A 118 9.53 26.14 -15.09
N PHE A 119 10.43 26.86 -14.42
CA PHE A 119 10.68 28.29 -14.66
C PHE A 119 11.79 28.55 -15.69
N ASP A 120 12.42 27.49 -16.21
CA ASP A 120 13.43 27.59 -17.25
C ASP A 120 12.78 27.60 -18.64
N GLN A 121 12.89 28.75 -19.32
CA GLN A 121 12.31 28.97 -20.65
C GLN A 121 12.97 28.12 -21.74
N SER A 122 14.16 27.55 -21.50
CA SER A 122 14.83 26.66 -22.45
C SER A 122 14.25 25.24 -22.44
N LYS A 123 13.54 24.85 -21.38
CA LYS A 123 12.96 23.51 -21.25
C LYS A 123 11.69 23.41 -22.07
N SER A 124 11.57 22.34 -22.85
CA SER A 124 10.34 21.99 -23.57
C SER A 124 9.31 21.34 -22.64
N GLU A 125 8.06 21.24 -23.09
CA GLU A 125 7.02 20.49 -22.37
C GLU A 125 7.41 19.02 -22.20
N LEU A 126 8.03 18.43 -23.23
CA LEU A 126 8.56 17.06 -23.19
C LEU A 126 9.65 16.90 -22.12
N ASP A 127 10.56 17.86 -21.98
CA ASP A 127 11.59 17.82 -20.93
C ASP A 127 10.97 17.80 -19.52
N LEU A 128 9.89 18.56 -19.32
CA LEU A 128 9.15 18.56 -18.04
C LEU A 128 8.43 17.23 -17.82
N LEU A 129 7.78 16.68 -18.84
CA LEU A 129 7.12 15.38 -18.77
C LEU A 129 8.11 14.25 -18.46
N ASN A 130 9.29 14.26 -19.08
CA ASN A 130 10.36 13.31 -18.74
C ASN A 130 10.76 13.40 -17.27
N LYS A 131 10.94 14.62 -16.75
CA LYS A 131 11.29 14.85 -15.34
C LYS A 131 10.20 14.38 -14.38
N ILE A 132 8.95 14.58 -14.76
CA ILE A 132 7.78 14.08 -14.02
C ILE A 132 7.76 12.54 -14.04
N GLY A 133 8.03 11.92 -15.19
CA GLY A 133 8.12 10.47 -15.32
C GLY A 133 9.25 9.86 -14.48
N GLU A 134 10.41 10.53 -14.42
CA GLU A 134 11.51 10.14 -13.50
C GLU A 134 11.02 10.12 -12.04
N LEU A 135 10.31 11.16 -11.61
CA LEU A 135 9.74 11.24 -10.25
C LEU A 135 8.71 10.14 -10.00
N GLN A 136 7.83 9.85 -10.95
CA GLN A 136 6.87 8.75 -10.85
C GLN A 136 7.58 7.39 -10.72
N GLY A 137 8.66 7.18 -11.48
CA GLY A 137 9.47 5.96 -11.38
C GLY A 137 10.09 5.77 -10.00
N LEU A 138 10.61 6.85 -9.39
CA LEU A 138 11.13 6.82 -8.01
C LEU A 138 10.03 6.52 -6.99
N ILE A 139 8.81 7.04 -7.20
CA ILE A 139 7.66 6.75 -6.32
C ILE A 139 7.22 5.29 -6.46
N ILE A 140 7.20 4.73 -7.67
CA ILE A 140 6.91 3.30 -7.90
C ILE A 140 7.98 2.44 -7.23
N GLN A 141 9.25 2.80 -7.36
CA GLN A 141 10.35 2.11 -6.67
C GLN A 141 10.22 2.18 -5.14
N LEU A 142 9.54 3.19 -4.59
CA LEU A 142 9.31 3.29 -3.14
C LEU A 142 8.24 2.30 -2.68
N TYR A 143 7.30 1.96 -3.56
CA TYR A 143 6.25 0.99 -3.30
C TYR A 143 6.75 -0.47 -3.41
N LEU A 144 7.66 -0.75 -4.36
CA LEU A 144 8.23 -2.09 -4.61
C LEU A 144 9.24 -2.52 -3.54
#